data_AF-A0AAV8WDK2-F1
#
_entry.id   AF-A0AAV8WDK2-F1
#
_cell.length_a   1.000
_cell.length_b   1.000
_cell.length_c   1.000
_cell.angle_alpha   90.00
_cell.angle_beta   90.00
_cell.angle_gamma   90.00
#
_symmetry.space_group_name_H-M   'P 1'
#
loop_
_entity.id
_entity.type
_entity.pdbx_description
1 polymer ?
#
loop_
_entity_poly.entity_id
_entity_poly.type
_entity_poly.pdbx_seq_one_letter_code
_entity_poly.pdbx_strand_id
1 'polypeptide(L)'
;IGIIGGSGLDDPDILKNRREKRACNSFGDPSDVLILGEIDDIPCVLLARHGRSHNITPGNVNYRANIWALKSEGCTHIIASTATGSLQEHIKPGDIVILDQFIDRTTCRKQTFYDGQCSHPIGICHLPMEPAFCKYTRQIIIDAAEEIKLDVHKTGTVVAIEGPRYSNKAESNMFRLWGGHVINMTSVPEVVLAKEAGICYAAIALVTDYDCWRDTGTPVCLDDVLRTFKENVTKVTTLIKAVVPKIASQNWDERIKELRIGIIGGSGFDDPDIIKNRKEKKVSTPFGDPSDVLILGEISNIQCVLLARHGRSHTIAPGNVNYRANIWALKEEGCTHILASTATGSLQENIKPGDIVIIDSFIDRTQGRKQSFYDGEPGHPVGICHIPLEPAYCETTRQTVISVAEELNIHVHKRGTVVSIEGPRFSSRAESNMYRLWGGDIITMTAVPEVVLAKEAGICYTAIALVTDYDCWRDTGEKVCVAEVMRTFKENITKIATLIRATVPKIASKNWDQTIKELKAVVDGSVMLPH
;
A
#
# COMPACT_ATOMS: atom_id res chain seq x y z
N ILE A 1 13.97 -10.75 11.87
CA ILE A 1 14.25 -10.90 10.42
C ILE A 1 14.83 -12.29 10.17
N GLY A 2 14.26 -13.06 9.25
CA GLY A 2 14.82 -14.34 8.83
C GLY A 2 15.99 -14.15 7.87
N ILE A 3 17.04 -14.95 8.00
CA ILE A 3 18.19 -14.97 7.11
C ILE A 3 18.38 -16.41 6.65
N ILE A 4 18.36 -16.64 5.33
CA ILE A 4 18.61 -17.96 4.76
C ILE A 4 19.97 -17.95 4.07
N GLY A 5 20.92 -18.73 4.62
CA GLY A 5 22.27 -18.89 4.11
C GLY A 5 22.35 -19.95 3.01
N GLY A 6 22.94 -19.61 1.85
CA GLY A 6 23.38 -20.59 0.85
C GLY A 6 24.71 -21.26 1.25
N SER A 7 25.34 -22.01 0.33
CA SER A 7 26.66 -22.61 0.54
C SER A 7 27.66 -21.60 1.11
N GLY A 8 28.02 -21.73 2.40
CA GLY A 8 28.99 -20.90 3.10
C GLY A 8 28.50 -19.53 3.59
N LEU A 9 27.25 -19.14 3.33
CA LEU A 9 26.62 -17.87 3.80
C LEU A 9 25.76 -18.07 5.06
N ASP A 10 25.93 -19.21 5.72
CA ASP A 10 25.27 -19.63 6.94
C ASP A 10 26.17 -19.49 8.18
N ASP A 11 27.23 -18.67 8.08
CA ASP A 11 28.12 -18.39 9.21
C ASP A 11 27.32 -17.82 10.39
N PRO A 12 27.20 -18.57 11.50
CA PRO A 12 26.43 -18.11 12.64
C PRO A 12 27.06 -16.89 13.30
N ASP A 13 28.34 -16.56 13.07
CA ASP A 13 29.03 -15.40 13.68
C ASP A 13 28.49 -14.05 13.16
N ILE A 14 27.58 -14.06 12.19
CA ILE A 14 26.80 -12.88 11.82
C ILE A 14 25.91 -12.38 12.97
N LEU A 15 25.46 -13.27 13.86
CA LEU A 15 24.54 -12.98 14.97
C LEU A 15 25.26 -12.84 16.32
N LYS A 16 24.81 -11.89 17.14
CA LYS A 16 25.12 -11.81 18.58
C LYS A 16 24.08 -12.59 19.41
N ASN A 17 24.39 -12.89 20.68
CA ASN A 17 23.46 -13.49 21.65
C ASN A 17 22.76 -14.78 21.17
N ARG A 18 23.54 -15.68 20.58
CA ARG A 18 23.02 -16.81 19.82
C ARG A 18 22.43 -17.91 20.70
N ARG A 19 21.31 -18.46 20.27
CA ARG A 19 20.75 -19.72 20.80
C ARG A 19 20.19 -20.57 19.67
N GLU A 20 20.42 -21.87 19.75
CA GLU A 20 19.81 -22.82 18.84
C GLU A 20 18.40 -23.18 19.29
N LYS A 21 17.48 -23.30 18.33
CA LYS A 21 16.10 -23.75 18.54
C LYS A 21 15.75 -24.79 17.49
N ARG A 22 15.49 -26.02 17.94
CA ARG A 22 14.92 -27.06 17.08
C ARG A 22 13.49 -26.65 16.69
N ALA A 23 13.17 -26.75 15.41
CA ALA A 23 11.83 -26.52 14.90
C ALA A 23 11.37 -27.76 14.12
N CYS A 24 10.09 -28.06 14.20
CA CYS A 24 9.40 -29.08 13.41
C CYS A 24 8.00 -28.52 13.13
N ASN A 25 7.48 -28.72 11.93
CA ASN A 25 6.16 -28.21 11.55
C ASN A 25 5.39 -29.20 10.69
N SER A 26 4.18 -28.81 10.24
CA SER A 26 3.29 -29.64 9.43
C SER A 26 3.90 -30.09 8.09
N PHE A 27 4.99 -29.45 7.64
CA PHE A 27 5.71 -29.80 6.42
C PHE A 27 7.01 -30.59 6.69
N GLY A 28 7.24 -31.01 7.94
CA GLY A 28 8.41 -31.75 8.38
C GLY A 28 9.47 -30.88 9.05
N ASP A 29 10.70 -31.40 9.06
CA ASP A 29 11.85 -30.71 9.64
C ASP A 29 12.45 -29.69 8.66
N PRO A 30 12.83 -28.50 9.12
CA PRO A 30 13.69 -27.59 8.37
C PRO A 30 15.07 -28.21 8.11
N SER A 31 15.83 -27.59 7.20
CA SER A 31 17.18 -28.04 6.82
C SER A 31 18.17 -28.16 7.99
N ASP A 32 18.00 -27.36 9.03
CA ASP A 32 18.79 -27.36 10.27
C ASP A 32 17.97 -26.74 11.41
N VAL A 33 18.53 -26.65 12.61
CA VAL A 33 17.95 -25.86 13.70
C VAL A 33 17.94 -24.37 13.32
N LEU A 34 16.98 -23.63 13.88
CA LEU A 34 16.97 -22.17 13.79
C LEU A 34 18.03 -21.61 14.75
N ILE A 35 18.89 -20.73 14.27
CA ILE A 35 19.83 -19.98 15.11
C ILE A 35 19.24 -18.61 15.37
N LEU A 36 18.73 -18.41 16.58
CA LEU A 36 18.17 -17.15 17.03
C LEU A 36 19.30 -16.28 17.56
N GLY A 37 19.25 -14.98 17.29
CA GLY A 37 20.22 -14.02 17.79
C GLY A 37 19.86 -12.62 17.33
N GLU A 38 20.83 -11.73 17.38
CA GLU A 38 20.61 -10.30 17.12
C GLU A 38 21.67 -9.73 16.18
N ILE A 39 21.25 -8.79 15.34
CA ILE A 39 22.14 -7.88 14.59
C ILE A 39 21.72 -6.47 14.98
N ASP A 40 22.60 -5.73 15.65
CA ASP A 40 22.33 -4.38 16.13
C ASP A 40 21.05 -4.30 17.00
N ASP A 41 20.95 -5.21 17.97
CA ASP A 41 19.80 -5.40 18.87
C ASP A 41 18.47 -5.74 18.16
N ILE A 42 18.50 -6.01 16.85
CA ILE A 42 17.32 -6.46 16.08
C ILE A 42 17.25 -7.98 16.08
N PRO A 43 16.12 -8.58 16.53
CA PRO A 43 15.92 -10.02 16.52
C PRO A 43 16.03 -10.61 15.11
N CYS A 44 16.91 -11.59 14.96
CA CYS A 44 17.18 -12.30 13.71
C CYS A 44 17.14 -13.81 13.91
N VAL A 45 16.78 -14.52 12.83
CA VAL A 45 16.70 -15.98 12.78
C VAL A 45 17.46 -16.47 11.57
N LEU A 46 18.60 -17.12 11.79
CA LEU A 46 19.43 -17.70 10.74
C LEU A 46 19.05 -19.17 10.52
N LEU A 47 18.97 -19.58 9.26
CA LEU A 47 18.76 -20.95 8.83
C LEU A 47 19.69 -21.30 7.66
N ALA A 48 20.46 -22.38 7.81
CA ALA A 48 21.32 -22.91 6.75
C ALA A 48 20.47 -23.69 5.73
N ARG A 49 20.40 -23.22 4.48
CA ARG A 49 19.53 -23.83 3.44
C ARG A 49 19.88 -25.29 3.17
N HIS A 50 21.17 -25.62 3.16
CA HIS A 50 21.69 -26.95 2.85
C HIS A 50 22.08 -27.77 4.10
N GLY A 51 21.68 -27.30 5.29
CA GLY A 51 22.25 -27.75 6.56
C GLY A 51 23.66 -27.19 6.77
N ARG A 52 24.08 -27.02 8.03
CA ARG A 52 25.41 -26.46 8.37
C ARG A 52 26.59 -27.30 7.86
N SER A 53 26.34 -28.59 7.62
CA SER A 53 27.32 -29.53 7.06
C SER A 53 27.27 -29.60 5.53
N HIS A 54 26.44 -28.77 4.88
CA HIS A 54 26.27 -28.70 3.44
C HIS A 54 25.92 -30.04 2.77
N ASN A 55 25.05 -30.83 3.42
CA ASN A 55 24.74 -32.22 3.04
C ASN A 55 23.38 -32.40 2.36
N ILE A 56 22.58 -31.34 2.21
CA ILE A 56 21.27 -31.38 1.57
C ILE A 56 21.37 -30.77 0.16
N THR A 57 21.11 -31.57 -0.88
CA THR A 57 21.11 -31.09 -2.28
C THR A 57 19.95 -30.12 -2.53
N PRO A 58 20.05 -29.21 -3.52
CA PRO A 58 19.01 -28.19 -3.76
C PRO A 58 17.60 -28.75 -3.99
N GLY A 59 17.46 -29.88 -4.68
CA GLY A 59 16.17 -30.55 -4.90
C GLY A 59 15.58 -31.22 -3.65
N ASN A 60 16.42 -31.53 -2.66
CA ASN A 60 16.01 -32.17 -1.40
C ASN A 60 15.83 -31.18 -0.23
N VAL A 61 16.09 -29.89 -0.45
CA VAL A 61 15.82 -28.86 0.56
C VAL A 61 14.33 -28.83 0.86
N ASN A 62 13.96 -28.93 2.14
CA ASN A 62 12.57 -28.83 2.57
C ASN A 62 12.15 -27.35 2.66
N TYR A 63 11.97 -26.70 1.50
CA TYR A 63 11.64 -25.28 1.41
C TYR A 63 10.38 -24.91 2.20
N ARG A 64 9.37 -25.78 2.23
CA ARG A 64 8.14 -25.55 2.99
C ARG A 64 8.41 -25.52 4.48
N ALA A 65 9.13 -26.51 5.01
CA ALA A 65 9.48 -26.51 6.42
C ALA A 65 10.37 -25.33 6.80
N ASN A 66 11.31 -24.93 5.94
CA ASN A 66 12.17 -23.77 6.16
C ASN A 66 11.39 -22.47 6.29
N ILE A 67 10.56 -22.15 5.30
CA ILE A 67 9.76 -20.91 5.31
C ILE A 67 8.75 -20.93 6.45
N TRP A 68 8.09 -22.07 6.69
CA TRP A 68 7.08 -22.16 7.75
C TRP A 68 7.67 -22.06 9.15
N ALA A 69 8.88 -22.59 9.37
CA ALA A 69 9.61 -22.43 10.63
C ALA A 69 9.97 -20.97 10.88
N LEU A 70 10.48 -20.26 9.87
CA LEU A 70 10.76 -18.82 9.98
C LEU A 70 9.48 -18.00 10.23
N LYS A 71 8.37 -18.34 9.54
CA LYS A 71 7.05 -17.72 9.77
C LYS A 71 6.59 -17.93 11.20
N SER A 72 6.71 -19.16 11.71
CA SER A 72 6.28 -19.55 13.05
C SER A 72 7.14 -18.93 14.15
N GLU A 73 8.40 -18.62 13.86
CA GLU A 73 9.27 -17.82 14.74
C GLU A 73 8.94 -16.31 14.73
N GLY A 74 7.95 -15.89 13.92
CA GLY A 74 7.54 -14.49 13.83
C GLY A 74 8.36 -13.66 12.84
N CYS A 75 9.10 -14.28 11.91
CA CYS A 75 9.80 -13.52 10.87
C CYS A 75 8.80 -12.83 9.94
N THR A 76 8.87 -11.50 9.90
CA THR A 76 8.12 -10.65 8.94
C THR A 76 8.85 -10.49 7.60
N HIS A 77 10.17 -10.67 7.61
CA HIS A 77 11.06 -10.51 6.48
C HIS A 77 11.98 -11.72 6.35
N ILE A 78 12.36 -12.05 5.12
CA ILE A 78 13.47 -12.97 4.84
C ILE A 78 14.45 -12.29 3.89
N ILE A 79 15.72 -12.24 4.30
CA ILE A 79 16.84 -11.91 3.42
C ILE A 79 17.56 -13.21 3.10
N ALA A 80 17.38 -13.70 1.88
CA ALA A 80 18.07 -14.87 1.40
C ALA A 80 19.39 -14.49 0.75
N SER A 81 20.37 -15.36 0.90
CA SER A 81 21.61 -15.31 0.13
C SER A 81 21.72 -16.55 -0.76
N THR A 82 22.28 -16.38 -1.95
CA THR A 82 22.42 -17.49 -2.91
C THR A 82 23.65 -17.30 -3.79
N ALA A 83 24.40 -18.38 -4.03
CA ALA A 83 25.46 -18.42 -5.02
C ALA A 83 24.86 -18.69 -6.41
N THR A 84 25.34 -17.98 -7.43
CA THR A 84 24.75 -18.03 -8.77
C THR A 84 25.82 -18.00 -9.86
N GLY A 85 25.59 -18.72 -10.97
CA GLY A 85 26.33 -18.49 -12.21
C GLY A 85 25.81 -17.26 -12.94
N SER A 86 26.69 -16.53 -13.61
CA SER A 86 26.31 -15.41 -14.49
C SER A 86 25.93 -15.91 -15.88
N LEU A 87 24.80 -15.41 -16.37
CA LEU A 87 24.37 -15.60 -17.75
C LEU A 87 24.65 -14.36 -18.60
N GLN A 88 25.39 -13.36 -18.10
CA GLN A 88 25.62 -12.09 -18.80
C GLN A 88 27.08 -11.66 -18.72
N GLU A 89 27.65 -11.20 -19.83
CA GLU A 89 29.08 -10.85 -19.90
C GLU A 89 29.47 -9.76 -18.88
N HIS A 90 28.58 -8.78 -18.68
CA HIS A 90 28.80 -7.62 -17.80
C HIS A 90 28.58 -7.91 -16.31
N ILE A 91 28.00 -9.06 -15.95
CA ILE A 91 27.80 -9.51 -14.56
C ILE A 91 28.91 -10.52 -14.25
N LYS A 92 29.87 -10.15 -13.42
CA LYS A 92 31.13 -10.90 -13.23
C LYS A 92 31.14 -11.71 -11.93
N PRO A 93 31.91 -12.81 -11.85
CA PRO A 93 32.23 -13.45 -10.57
C PRO A 93 32.74 -12.44 -9.54
N GLY A 94 32.12 -12.44 -8.36
CA GLY A 94 32.34 -11.47 -7.28
C GLY A 94 31.36 -10.29 -7.26
N ASP A 95 30.54 -10.12 -8.30
CA ASP A 95 29.45 -9.15 -8.32
C ASP A 95 28.27 -9.64 -7.46
N ILE A 96 27.49 -8.68 -6.97
CA ILE A 96 26.24 -8.93 -6.27
C ILE A 96 25.07 -8.45 -7.13
N VAL A 97 24.02 -9.27 -7.21
CA VAL A 97 22.78 -8.96 -7.93
C VAL A 97 21.60 -9.00 -6.96
N ILE A 98 20.81 -7.92 -6.92
CA ILE A 98 19.60 -7.84 -6.11
C ILE A 98 18.41 -8.30 -6.97
N LEU A 99 18.03 -9.56 -6.81
CA LEU A 99 17.06 -10.24 -7.68
C LEU A 99 15.68 -9.57 -7.61
N ASP A 100 15.02 -9.40 -8.76
CA ASP A 100 13.65 -8.88 -8.90
C ASP A 100 12.69 -9.83 -9.63
N GLN A 101 13.22 -10.78 -10.39
CA GLN A 101 12.45 -11.71 -11.22
C GLN A 101 13.03 -13.13 -11.15
N PHE A 102 12.23 -14.13 -11.52
CA PHE A 102 12.72 -15.49 -11.69
C PHE A 102 12.10 -16.20 -12.91
N ILE A 103 12.81 -17.18 -13.44
CA ILE A 103 12.30 -18.17 -14.39
C ILE A 103 12.44 -19.54 -13.73
N ASP A 104 11.32 -20.26 -13.63
CA ASP A 104 11.29 -21.57 -12.99
C ASP A 104 11.61 -22.69 -13.97
N ARG A 105 12.68 -23.44 -13.68
CA ARG A 105 13.08 -24.68 -14.35
C ARG A 105 13.29 -25.82 -13.36
N THR A 106 12.66 -25.71 -12.19
CA THR A 106 12.47 -26.81 -11.26
C THR A 106 11.33 -27.71 -11.74
N THR A 107 11.37 -28.99 -11.36
CA THR A 107 10.42 -30.01 -11.82
C THR A 107 9.90 -30.89 -10.69
N CYS A 108 10.61 -31.01 -9.57
CA CYS A 108 10.31 -32.00 -8.54
C CYS A 108 9.89 -31.41 -7.19
N ARG A 109 9.71 -30.08 -7.11
CA ARG A 109 9.58 -29.35 -5.84
C ARG A 109 8.14 -29.00 -5.53
N LYS A 110 7.76 -29.15 -4.26
CA LYS A 110 6.47 -28.67 -3.76
C LYS A 110 6.53 -27.15 -3.62
N GLN A 111 5.73 -26.43 -4.42
CA GLN A 111 5.79 -24.97 -4.50
C GLN A 111 4.70 -24.24 -3.70
N THR A 112 3.81 -24.97 -3.05
CA THR A 112 2.70 -24.40 -2.27
C THR A 112 2.57 -25.09 -0.91
N PHE A 113 2.09 -24.34 0.08
CA PHE A 113 1.61 -24.89 1.34
C PHE A 113 0.22 -25.54 1.21
N TYR A 114 -0.53 -25.19 0.18
CA TYR A 114 -1.93 -25.58 -0.03
C TYR A 114 -2.01 -26.83 -0.92
N ASP A 115 -1.37 -27.91 -0.50
CA ASP A 115 -1.29 -29.17 -1.26
C ASP A 115 -2.42 -30.16 -0.93
N GLY A 116 -3.31 -29.80 -0.01
CA GLY A 116 -4.42 -30.64 0.46
C GLY A 116 -4.01 -31.82 1.33
N GLN A 117 -2.73 -31.97 1.67
CA GLN A 117 -2.21 -33.07 2.49
C GLN A 117 -2.03 -32.67 3.96
N CYS A 118 -1.76 -31.41 4.24
CA CYS A 118 -1.64 -30.88 5.60
C CYS A 118 -2.99 -30.40 6.14
N SER A 119 -3.20 -30.53 7.46
CA SER A 119 -4.41 -30.02 8.13
C SER A 119 -4.54 -28.50 8.05
N HIS A 120 -3.42 -27.78 7.94
CA HIS A 120 -3.35 -26.36 7.63
C HIS A 120 -2.09 -26.04 6.82
N PRO A 121 -2.16 -25.06 5.88
CA PRO A 121 -3.33 -24.28 5.49
C PRO A 121 -4.27 -25.06 4.53
N ILE A 122 -5.58 -24.78 4.59
CA ILE A 122 -6.62 -25.48 3.83
C ILE A 122 -6.97 -24.69 2.57
N GLY A 123 -7.28 -25.39 1.47
CA GLY A 123 -7.84 -24.80 0.25
C GLY A 123 -6.91 -24.94 -0.95
N ILE A 124 -7.17 -24.13 -1.97
CA ILE A 124 -6.34 -24.02 -3.19
C ILE A 124 -5.80 -22.59 -3.23
N CYS A 125 -4.49 -22.43 -3.32
CA CYS A 125 -3.85 -21.13 -3.45
C CYS A 125 -3.36 -20.89 -4.88
N HIS A 126 -3.84 -19.81 -5.49
CA HIS A 126 -3.31 -19.28 -6.74
C HIS A 126 -2.72 -17.89 -6.44
N LEU A 127 -1.42 -17.86 -6.17
CA LEU A 127 -0.74 -16.63 -5.78
C LEU A 127 -0.20 -15.87 -7.01
N PRO A 128 -0.52 -14.58 -7.18
CA PRO A 128 0.15 -13.74 -8.17
C PRO A 128 1.63 -13.64 -7.83
N MET A 129 2.51 -13.91 -8.79
CA MET A 129 3.96 -13.84 -8.57
C MET A 129 4.61 -12.53 -9.01
N GLU A 130 3.89 -11.57 -9.59
CA GLU A 130 4.41 -10.23 -9.85
C GLU A 130 3.94 -9.24 -8.76
N PRO A 131 4.84 -8.51 -8.07
CA PRO A 131 6.28 -8.73 -8.01
C PRO A 131 6.66 -9.96 -7.17
N ALA A 132 7.69 -10.69 -7.55
CA ALA A 132 8.06 -11.93 -6.85
C ALA A 132 8.78 -11.65 -5.53
N PHE A 133 9.64 -10.63 -5.56
CA PHE A 133 10.45 -10.18 -4.43
C PHE A 133 9.88 -8.87 -3.89
N CYS A 134 9.99 -8.63 -2.58
CA CYS A 134 9.51 -7.42 -1.95
C CYS A 134 10.26 -6.18 -2.46
N LYS A 135 9.59 -5.33 -3.24
CA LYS A 135 10.17 -4.11 -3.84
C LYS A 135 10.82 -3.20 -2.79
N TYR A 136 10.19 -3.08 -1.61
CA TYR A 136 10.68 -2.22 -0.53
C TYR A 136 11.93 -2.77 0.13
N THR A 137 11.93 -4.06 0.51
CA THR A 137 13.13 -4.71 1.07
C THR A 137 14.29 -4.66 0.09
N ARG A 138 14.02 -4.84 -1.21
CA ARG A 138 15.04 -4.68 -2.26
C ARG A 138 15.60 -3.27 -2.32
N GLN A 139 14.75 -2.25 -2.27
CA GLN A 139 15.21 -0.86 -2.27
C GLN A 139 16.09 -0.57 -1.05
N ILE A 140 15.71 -1.03 0.14
CA ILE A 140 16.54 -0.90 1.35
C ILE A 140 17.90 -1.59 1.16
N ILE A 141 17.94 -2.75 0.50
CA ILE A 141 19.20 -3.44 0.19
C ILE A 141 20.07 -2.61 -0.77
N ILE A 142 19.46 -2.04 -1.81
CA ILE A 142 20.16 -1.20 -2.79
C ILE A 142 20.71 0.07 -2.11
N ASP A 143 19.89 0.76 -1.33
CA ASP A 143 20.29 1.97 -0.61
C ASP A 143 21.41 1.68 0.40
N ALA A 144 21.32 0.54 1.11
CA ALA A 144 22.36 0.10 2.02
C ALA A 144 23.67 -0.20 1.29
N ALA A 145 23.60 -0.83 0.11
CA ALA A 145 24.77 -1.10 -0.72
C ALA A 145 25.46 0.20 -1.18
N GLU A 146 24.67 1.19 -1.62
CA GLU A 146 25.18 2.51 -2.01
C GLU A 146 25.86 3.23 -0.83
N GLU A 147 25.27 3.18 0.37
CA GLU A 147 25.82 3.80 1.57
C GLU A 147 27.17 3.19 1.98
N ILE A 148 27.29 1.85 1.93
CA ILE A 148 28.56 1.16 2.22
C ILE A 148 29.51 1.14 1.01
N LYS A 149 29.17 1.83 -0.09
CA LYS A 149 29.94 1.90 -1.33
C LYS A 149 30.27 0.53 -1.93
N LEU A 150 29.29 -0.37 -1.88
CA LEU A 150 29.36 -1.68 -2.49
C LEU A 150 28.61 -1.67 -3.82
N ASP A 151 29.34 -1.92 -4.92
CA ASP A 151 28.73 -2.01 -6.24
C ASP A 151 27.82 -3.23 -6.35
N VAL A 152 26.58 -2.99 -6.76
CA VAL A 152 25.55 -4.03 -6.95
C VAL A 152 24.77 -3.80 -8.24
N HIS A 153 24.38 -4.89 -8.88
CA HIS A 153 23.37 -4.87 -9.95
C HIS A 153 22.00 -4.78 -9.31
N LYS A 154 21.27 -3.68 -9.60
CA LYS A 154 20.01 -3.34 -8.94
C LYS A 154 18.81 -4.18 -9.38
N THR A 155 18.95 -5.00 -10.42
CA THR A 155 17.92 -5.87 -10.99
C THR A 155 18.57 -7.13 -11.56
N GLY A 156 17.83 -8.22 -11.66
CA GLY A 156 18.30 -9.46 -12.26
C GLY A 156 17.28 -10.59 -12.20
N THR A 157 16.98 -11.17 -13.36
CA THR A 157 16.17 -12.39 -13.48
C THR A 157 17.02 -13.62 -13.17
N VAL A 158 16.67 -14.36 -12.11
CA VAL A 158 17.31 -15.64 -11.80
C VAL A 158 16.62 -16.80 -12.50
N VAL A 159 17.37 -17.65 -13.19
CA VAL A 159 16.87 -18.96 -13.66
C VAL A 159 17.13 -19.99 -12.58
N ALA A 160 16.07 -20.56 -12.00
CA ALA A 160 16.18 -21.59 -10.98
C ALA A 160 16.04 -22.98 -11.62
N ILE A 161 17.15 -23.72 -11.75
CA ILE A 161 17.16 -25.10 -12.27
C ILE A 161 17.00 -26.12 -11.14
N GLU A 162 16.60 -27.35 -11.47
CA GLU A 162 16.42 -28.42 -10.49
C GLU A 162 17.73 -28.84 -9.79
N GLY A 163 18.85 -28.88 -10.52
CA GLY A 163 20.10 -29.48 -10.01
C GLY A 163 20.00 -31.00 -9.83
N PRO A 164 20.98 -31.65 -9.17
CA PRO A 164 22.21 -31.09 -8.64
C PRO A 164 23.29 -30.86 -9.71
N ARG A 165 23.08 -31.33 -10.95
CA ARG A 165 24.01 -31.03 -12.04
C ARG A 165 23.96 -29.56 -12.42
N TYR A 166 25.10 -29.03 -12.86
CA TYR A 166 25.13 -27.76 -13.60
C TYR A 166 24.44 -27.90 -14.97
N SER A 167 24.17 -26.77 -15.59
CA SER A 167 23.62 -26.72 -16.94
C SER A 167 24.63 -27.21 -17.97
N ASN A 168 24.13 -27.73 -19.09
CA ASN A 168 24.95 -27.87 -20.29
C ASN A 168 24.91 -26.56 -21.11
N LYS A 169 25.81 -26.44 -22.09
CA LYS A 169 25.95 -25.21 -22.88
C LYS A 169 24.69 -24.82 -23.67
N ALA A 170 23.93 -25.80 -24.16
CA ALA A 170 22.69 -25.53 -24.87
C ALA A 170 21.64 -24.93 -23.93
N GLU A 171 21.50 -25.47 -22.71
CA GLU A 171 20.63 -24.93 -21.67
C GLU A 171 21.06 -23.50 -21.27
N SER A 172 22.36 -23.28 -21.03
CA SER A 172 22.89 -21.96 -20.67
C SER A 172 22.57 -20.89 -21.73
N ASN A 173 22.78 -21.23 -23.01
CA ASN A 173 22.44 -20.34 -24.12
C ASN A 173 20.92 -20.12 -24.27
N MET A 174 20.12 -21.16 -24.03
CA MET A 174 18.66 -21.04 -24.02
C MET A 174 18.19 -20.09 -22.90
N PHE A 175 18.73 -20.22 -21.69
CA PHE A 175 18.39 -19.36 -20.57
C PHE A 175 18.77 -17.89 -20.80
N ARG A 176 19.87 -17.64 -21.50
CA ARG A 176 20.24 -16.30 -21.98
C ARG A 176 19.21 -15.74 -22.96
N LEU A 177 18.76 -16.55 -23.92
CA LEU A 177 17.73 -16.15 -24.88
C LEU A 177 16.39 -15.82 -24.21
N TRP A 178 16.08 -16.47 -23.08
CA TRP A 178 14.88 -16.18 -22.28
C TRP A 178 15.02 -14.91 -21.39
N GLY A 179 16.16 -14.22 -21.42
CA GLY A 179 16.39 -13.04 -20.59
C GLY A 179 16.89 -13.36 -19.17
N GLY A 180 17.44 -14.54 -18.94
CA GLY A 180 18.12 -14.88 -17.69
C GLY A 180 19.38 -14.02 -17.48
N HIS A 181 19.52 -13.48 -16.27
CA HIS A 181 20.68 -12.68 -15.88
C HIS A 181 21.68 -13.53 -15.08
N VAL A 182 21.15 -14.32 -14.15
CA VAL A 182 21.91 -15.27 -13.33
C VAL A 182 21.18 -16.60 -13.24
N ILE A 183 21.88 -17.66 -12.86
CA ILE A 183 21.35 -19.02 -12.74
C ILE A 183 21.69 -19.60 -11.38
N ASN A 184 20.73 -20.26 -10.73
CA ASN A 184 20.94 -20.97 -9.48
C ASN A 184 20.04 -22.19 -9.35
N MET A 185 20.06 -22.82 -8.18
CA MET A 185 19.26 -24.01 -7.91
C MET A 185 18.27 -23.85 -6.76
N THR A 186 18.10 -22.65 -6.17
CA THR A 186 17.48 -22.50 -4.85
C THR A 186 16.44 -21.40 -4.73
N SER A 187 16.41 -20.42 -5.65
CA SER A 187 15.46 -19.29 -5.52
C SER A 187 13.99 -19.73 -5.61
N VAL A 188 13.69 -20.81 -6.33
CA VAL A 188 12.35 -21.39 -6.46
C VAL A 188 12.35 -22.78 -5.82
N PRO A 189 11.38 -23.14 -4.95
CA PRO A 189 10.18 -22.39 -4.59
C PRO A 189 10.33 -21.46 -3.37
N GLU A 190 11.54 -21.16 -2.91
CA GLU A 190 11.75 -20.36 -1.69
C GLU A 190 11.03 -19.00 -1.73
N VAL A 191 11.14 -18.27 -2.85
CA VAL A 191 10.43 -16.98 -3.05
C VAL A 191 8.91 -17.15 -3.11
N VAL A 192 8.43 -18.23 -3.74
CA VAL A 192 6.99 -18.51 -3.91
C VAL A 192 6.35 -18.76 -2.54
N LEU A 193 6.97 -19.64 -1.75
CA LEU A 193 6.50 -20.01 -0.42
C LEU A 193 6.60 -18.84 0.55
N ALA A 194 7.66 -18.03 0.49
CA ALA A 194 7.75 -16.83 1.34
C ALA A 194 6.59 -15.86 1.04
N LYS A 195 6.22 -15.71 -0.23
CA LYS A 195 5.09 -14.87 -0.62
C LYS A 195 3.75 -15.46 -0.17
N GLU A 196 3.53 -16.77 -0.30
CA GLU A 196 2.34 -17.44 0.27
C GLU A 196 2.24 -17.28 1.79
N ALA A 197 3.37 -17.30 2.50
CA ALA A 197 3.43 -17.08 3.95
C ALA A 197 3.20 -15.62 4.37
N GLY A 198 3.03 -14.69 3.41
CA GLY A 198 2.91 -13.25 3.68
C GLY A 198 4.18 -12.67 4.31
N ILE A 199 5.36 -13.11 3.85
CA ILE A 199 6.67 -12.64 4.30
C ILE A 199 7.30 -11.75 3.22
N CYS A 200 7.86 -10.60 3.63
CA CYS A 200 8.65 -9.76 2.74
C CYS A 200 9.99 -10.42 2.41
N TYR A 201 10.07 -11.05 1.24
CA TYR A 201 11.25 -11.80 0.79
C TYR A 201 12.11 -10.99 -0.19
N ALA A 202 13.43 -10.97 0.03
CA ALA A 202 14.41 -10.46 -0.92
C ALA A 202 15.63 -11.37 -0.96
N ALA A 203 16.34 -11.40 -2.10
CA ALA A 203 17.50 -12.26 -2.29
C ALA A 203 18.71 -11.48 -2.81
N ILE A 204 19.85 -11.72 -2.16
CA ILE A 204 21.17 -11.21 -2.53
C ILE A 204 21.90 -12.37 -3.23
N ALA A 205 22.08 -12.25 -4.55
CA ALA A 205 22.78 -13.23 -5.36
C ALA A 205 24.26 -12.85 -5.49
N LEU A 206 25.14 -13.73 -5.02
CA LEU A 206 26.58 -13.62 -5.22
C LEU A 206 26.97 -14.43 -6.46
N VAL A 207 27.54 -13.74 -7.45
CA VAL A 207 27.94 -14.37 -8.71
C VAL A 207 29.28 -15.09 -8.51
N THR A 208 29.34 -16.39 -8.79
CA THR A 208 30.53 -17.22 -8.51
C THR A 208 31.30 -17.66 -9.75
N ASP A 209 30.63 -17.70 -10.89
CA ASP A 209 31.10 -18.28 -12.14
C ASP A 209 30.28 -17.72 -13.32
N TYR A 210 30.61 -18.14 -14.55
CA TYR A 210 29.87 -17.80 -15.78
C TYR A 210 29.08 -19.00 -16.34
N ASP A 211 28.70 -19.94 -15.48
CA ASP A 211 28.09 -21.21 -15.87
C ASP A 211 28.91 -21.90 -16.98
N CYS A 212 28.36 -22.12 -18.17
CA CYS A 212 29.06 -22.79 -19.27
C CYS A 212 28.78 -22.21 -20.67
N TRP A 213 28.19 -21.02 -20.78
CA TRP A 213 27.84 -20.43 -22.08
C TRP A 213 29.03 -19.90 -22.88
N ARG A 214 30.12 -19.52 -22.21
CA ARG A 214 31.31 -18.97 -22.90
C ARG A 214 32.00 -20.03 -23.77
N ASP A 215 32.51 -19.60 -24.92
CA ASP A 215 33.41 -20.41 -25.76
C ASP A 215 34.84 -20.45 -25.22
N THR A 216 35.22 -19.44 -24.43
CA THR A 216 36.55 -19.26 -23.84
C THR A 216 36.47 -19.21 -22.32
N GLY A 217 37.31 -19.97 -21.63
CA GLY A 217 37.37 -20.05 -20.16
C GLY A 217 37.09 -21.46 -19.63
N THR A 218 37.30 -21.68 -18.33
CA THR A 218 36.91 -22.92 -17.65
C THR A 218 35.41 -22.90 -17.35
N PRO A 219 34.64 -23.94 -17.73
CA PRO A 219 33.27 -24.10 -17.28
C PRO A 219 33.19 -24.16 -15.76
N VAL A 220 32.02 -23.84 -15.20
CA VAL A 220 31.79 -23.92 -13.75
C VAL A 220 32.21 -25.27 -13.17
N CYS A 221 32.96 -25.21 -12.08
CA CYS A 221 33.28 -26.35 -11.23
C CYS A 221 33.15 -25.96 -9.76
N LEU A 222 33.04 -26.95 -8.87
CA LEU A 222 32.85 -26.71 -7.44
C LEU A 222 34.01 -25.88 -6.82
N ASP A 223 35.25 -26.14 -7.22
CA ASP A 223 36.41 -25.44 -6.68
C ASP A 223 36.40 -23.95 -7.02
N ASP A 224 36.01 -23.59 -8.25
CA ASP A 224 35.87 -22.20 -8.66
C ASP A 224 34.76 -21.48 -7.88
N VAL A 225 33.63 -22.16 -7.68
CA VAL A 225 32.52 -21.64 -6.87
C VAL A 225 32.99 -21.35 -5.45
N LEU A 226 33.63 -22.32 -4.79
CA LEU A 226 34.12 -22.18 -3.42
C LEU A 226 35.21 -21.11 -3.29
N ARG A 227 36.09 -20.97 -4.29
CA ARG A 227 37.12 -19.93 -4.31
C ARG A 227 36.52 -18.54 -4.39
N THR A 228 35.72 -18.26 -5.43
CA THR A 228 35.08 -16.94 -5.60
C THR A 228 34.21 -16.62 -4.39
N PHE A 229 33.52 -17.62 -3.87
CA PHE A 229 32.71 -17.49 -2.67
C PHE A 229 33.54 -17.00 -1.47
N LYS A 230 34.63 -17.70 -1.14
CA LYS A 230 35.49 -17.37 0.01
C LYS A 230 36.07 -15.95 -0.09
N GLU A 231 36.37 -15.50 -1.30
CA GLU A 231 36.90 -14.16 -1.57
C GLU A 231 35.85 -13.04 -1.39
N ASN A 232 34.55 -13.36 -1.51
CA ASN A 232 33.50 -12.36 -1.62
C ASN A 232 32.39 -12.46 -0.55
N VAL A 233 32.38 -13.52 0.28
CA VAL A 233 31.36 -13.74 1.33
C VAL A 233 31.22 -12.54 2.28
N THR A 234 32.32 -11.86 2.60
CA THR A 234 32.33 -10.70 3.49
C THR A 234 31.53 -9.52 2.92
N LYS A 235 31.44 -9.37 1.60
CA LYS A 235 30.60 -8.33 0.97
C LYS A 235 29.13 -8.56 1.33
N VAL A 236 28.66 -9.80 1.21
CA VAL A 236 27.27 -10.17 1.49
C VAL A 236 26.95 -10.04 2.98
N THR A 237 27.81 -10.55 3.86
CA THR A 237 27.56 -10.46 5.31
C THR A 237 27.61 -9.01 5.81
N THR A 238 28.49 -8.18 5.25
CA THR A 238 28.53 -6.73 5.52
C THR A 238 27.24 -6.05 5.06
N LEU A 239 26.77 -6.37 3.85
CA LEU A 239 25.51 -5.83 3.33
C LEU A 239 24.31 -6.25 4.20
N ILE A 240 24.20 -7.51 4.60
CA ILE A 240 23.13 -7.98 5.50
C ILE A 240 23.17 -7.21 6.83
N LYS A 241 24.35 -7.03 7.43
CA LYS A 241 24.50 -6.25 8.68
C LYS A 241 24.06 -4.79 8.52
N ALA A 242 24.30 -4.18 7.36
CA ALA A 242 23.85 -2.81 7.07
C ALA A 242 22.34 -2.71 6.81
N VAL A 243 21.73 -3.76 6.25
CA VAL A 243 20.31 -3.79 5.87
C VAL A 243 19.39 -4.02 7.07
N VAL A 244 19.77 -4.89 8.00
CA VAL A 244 18.91 -5.29 9.13
C VAL A 244 18.41 -4.09 9.97
N PRO A 245 19.26 -3.16 10.43
CA PRO A 245 18.82 -2.00 11.19
C PRO A 245 17.88 -1.10 10.36
N LYS A 246 18.16 -0.96 9.06
CA LYS A 246 17.32 -0.16 8.15
C LYS A 246 15.94 -0.75 7.99
N ILE A 247 15.81 -2.07 7.82
CA ILE A 247 14.50 -2.75 7.81
C ILE A 247 13.80 -2.49 9.14
N ALA A 248 14.45 -2.70 10.27
CA ALA A 248 13.82 -2.53 11.58
C ALA A 248 13.35 -1.09 11.86
N SER A 249 14.06 -0.09 11.31
CA SER A 249 13.69 1.32 11.46
C SER A 249 12.43 1.75 10.67
N GLN A 250 11.94 0.93 9.73
CA GLN A 250 10.74 1.28 8.94
C GLN A 250 9.44 0.92 9.67
N ASN A 251 8.38 1.68 9.41
CA ASN A 251 7.02 1.33 9.82
C ASN A 251 6.38 0.39 8.79
N TRP A 252 6.42 -0.92 9.04
CA TRP A 252 5.88 -1.93 8.11
C TRP A 252 4.36 -2.12 8.21
N ASP A 253 3.71 -1.70 9.30
CA ASP A 253 2.26 -1.83 9.49
C ASP A 253 1.45 -0.86 8.60
N GLU A 254 2.03 0.28 8.22
CA GLU A 254 1.43 1.26 7.31
C GLU A 254 1.67 0.94 5.82
N ARG A 255 2.78 0.27 5.51
CA ARG A 255 3.26 0.11 4.12
C ARG A 255 2.63 -1.04 3.34
N ILE A 256 1.80 -1.87 3.99
CA ILE A 256 1.02 -2.93 3.34
C ILE A 256 -0.36 -2.44 2.84
N LYS A 257 -0.69 -1.15 2.99
CA LYS A 257 -1.80 -0.54 2.21
C LYS A 257 -1.22 0.19 1.00
N GLU A 258 -1.39 -0.37 -0.19
CA GLU A 258 -1.25 0.42 -1.42
C GLU A 258 -2.12 1.67 -1.31
N LEU A 259 -1.54 2.84 -1.59
CA LEU A 259 -2.23 4.11 -1.50
C LEU A 259 -3.44 4.09 -2.43
N ARG A 260 -4.64 4.07 -1.84
CA ARG A 260 -5.92 4.08 -2.54
C ARG A 260 -6.74 5.31 -2.16
N ILE A 261 -7.31 5.98 -3.15
CA ILE A 261 -8.01 7.26 -2.98
C ILE A 261 -9.50 7.08 -3.27
N GLY A 262 -10.32 7.30 -2.25
CA GLY A 262 -11.76 7.45 -2.40
C GLY A 262 -12.10 8.81 -3.02
N ILE A 263 -13.06 8.84 -3.92
CA ILE A 263 -13.61 10.06 -4.50
C ILE A 263 -15.10 10.05 -4.24
N ILE A 264 -15.60 11.05 -3.52
CA ILE A 264 -17.03 11.21 -3.27
C ILE A 264 -17.54 12.39 -4.09
N GLY A 265 -18.38 12.10 -5.08
CA GLY A 265 -18.90 13.09 -6.03
C GLY A 265 -20.40 12.97 -6.28
N GLY A 266 -21.00 14.02 -6.86
CA GLY A 266 -22.34 13.97 -7.44
C GLY A 266 -22.33 13.59 -8.92
N SER A 267 -23.44 13.80 -9.62
CA SER A 267 -23.68 13.53 -11.06
C SER A 267 -22.78 14.30 -12.05
N GLY A 268 -21.72 14.93 -11.55
CA GLY A 268 -20.69 15.63 -12.29
C GLY A 268 -19.42 14.81 -12.53
N PHE A 269 -19.28 13.65 -11.88
CA PHE A 269 -18.16 12.70 -12.03
C PHE A 269 -18.53 11.45 -12.84
N ASP A 270 -19.70 11.51 -13.48
CA ASP A 270 -20.22 10.45 -14.35
C ASP A 270 -19.44 10.35 -15.67
N ASP A 271 -18.51 11.28 -15.93
CA ASP A 271 -17.59 11.22 -17.04
C ASP A 271 -16.73 9.93 -16.96
N PRO A 272 -16.93 8.97 -17.89
CA PRO A 272 -16.19 7.73 -17.93
C PRO A 272 -14.68 7.96 -17.96
N ASP A 273 -14.22 9.07 -18.54
CA ASP A 273 -12.81 9.35 -18.79
C ASP A 273 -12.03 9.79 -17.54
N ILE A 274 -12.73 10.12 -16.44
CA ILE A 274 -12.05 10.49 -15.19
C ILE A 274 -11.30 9.30 -14.60
N ILE A 275 -11.86 8.09 -14.67
CA ILE A 275 -11.30 6.86 -14.07
C ILE A 275 -11.16 5.81 -15.17
N LYS A 276 -9.95 5.29 -15.37
CA LYS A 276 -9.67 4.18 -16.30
C LYS A 276 -9.96 2.83 -15.65
N ASN A 277 -10.13 1.78 -16.46
CA ASN A 277 -10.32 0.40 -15.99
C ASN A 277 -11.50 0.24 -15.02
N ARG A 278 -12.61 0.94 -15.30
CA ARG A 278 -13.79 0.97 -14.42
C ARG A 278 -14.36 -0.42 -14.17
N LYS A 279 -14.57 -0.75 -12.90
CA LYS A 279 -15.26 -1.95 -12.44
C LYS A 279 -16.26 -1.59 -11.35
N GLU A 280 -17.53 -1.91 -11.58
CA GLU A 280 -18.55 -1.76 -10.54
C GLU A 280 -18.44 -2.89 -9.51
N LYS A 281 -18.52 -2.52 -8.23
CA LYS A 281 -18.52 -3.44 -7.09
C LYS A 281 -19.68 -3.08 -6.17
N LYS A 282 -20.70 -3.93 -6.14
CA LYS A 282 -21.76 -3.85 -5.13
C LYS A 282 -21.22 -4.35 -3.79
N VAL A 283 -21.45 -3.59 -2.74
CA VAL A 283 -21.04 -3.92 -1.36
C VAL A 283 -22.17 -3.62 -0.40
N SER A 284 -22.18 -4.30 0.73
CA SER A 284 -23.00 -3.99 1.89
C SER A 284 -22.08 -3.83 3.10
N THR A 285 -22.46 -2.97 4.03
CA THR A 285 -21.68 -2.68 5.24
C THR A 285 -22.49 -3.03 6.49
N PRO A 286 -21.87 -3.09 7.68
CA PRO A 286 -22.61 -3.20 8.94
C PRO A 286 -23.68 -2.10 9.09
N PHE A 287 -23.45 -0.93 8.50
CA PHE A 287 -24.36 0.22 8.54
C PHE A 287 -25.40 0.25 7.41
N GLY A 288 -25.54 -0.85 6.67
CA GLY A 288 -26.42 -0.96 5.50
C GLY A 288 -25.70 -0.71 4.18
N ASP A 289 -26.48 -0.45 3.12
CA ASP A 289 -25.95 -0.24 1.78
C ASP A 289 -25.44 1.21 1.61
N PRO A 290 -24.32 1.39 0.88
CA PRO A 290 -23.89 2.71 0.42
C PRO A 290 -24.89 3.31 -0.57
N SER A 291 -24.72 4.61 -0.88
CA SER A 291 -25.59 5.35 -1.80
C SER A 291 -25.67 4.77 -3.22
N ASP A 292 -24.62 4.09 -3.68
CA ASP A 292 -24.56 3.37 -4.96
C ASP A 292 -23.48 2.28 -4.88
N VAL A 293 -23.25 1.54 -5.96
CA VAL A 293 -22.08 0.66 -6.07
C VAL A 293 -20.79 1.47 -6.04
N LEU A 294 -19.70 0.85 -5.57
CA LEU A 294 -18.37 1.42 -5.70
C LEU A 294 -17.91 1.27 -7.15
N ILE A 295 -17.36 2.33 -7.74
CA ILE A 295 -16.70 2.27 -9.05
C ILE A 295 -15.20 2.24 -8.80
N LEU A 296 -14.60 1.06 -8.95
CA LEU A 296 -13.16 0.86 -8.87
C LEU A 296 -12.49 1.22 -10.19
N GLY A 297 -11.28 1.77 -10.14
CA GLY A 297 -10.45 1.97 -11.32
C GLY A 297 -9.22 2.78 -10.98
N GLU A 298 -8.64 3.45 -11.98
CA GLU A 298 -7.34 4.09 -11.84
C GLU A 298 -7.30 5.50 -12.44
N ILE A 299 -6.60 6.41 -11.75
CA ILE A 299 -6.19 7.72 -12.27
C ILE A 299 -4.67 7.76 -12.27
N SER A 300 -4.05 7.87 -13.45
CA SER A 300 -2.58 7.86 -13.59
C SER A 300 -1.92 6.66 -12.91
N ASN A 301 -2.51 5.46 -13.08
CA ASN A 301 -2.11 4.18 -12.47
C ASN A 301 -2.24 4.11 -10.93
N ILE A 302 -2.93 5.08 -10.31
CA ILE A 302 -3.22 5.06 -8.86
C ILE A 302 -4.64 4.55 -8.65
N GLN A 303 -4.78 3.55 -7.77
CA GLN A 303 -6.06 2.93 -7.45
C GLN A 303 -7.02 3.95 -6.82
N CYS A 304 -8.20 4.09 -7.42
CA CYS A 304 -9.24 5.01 -7.01
C CYS A 304 -10.58 4.29 -6.83
N VAL A 305 -11.40 4.81 -5.93
CA VAL A 305 -12.75 4.30 -5.66
C VAL A 305 -13.73 5.46 -5.71
N LEU A 306 -14.58 5.51 -6.72
CA LEU A 306 -15.60 6.54 -6.87
C LEU A 306 -16.93 6.07 -6.25
N LEU A 307 -17.57 6.97 -5.51
CA LEU A 307 -18.90 6.76 -4.95
C LEU A 307 -19.78 8.00 -5.17
N ALA A 308 -20.96 7.79 -5.73
CA ALA A 308 -21.96 8.83 -5.95
C ALA A 308 -22.74 9.10 -4.65
N ARG A 309 -22.57 10.29 -4.03
CA ARG A 309 -23.16 10.60 -2.72
C ARG A 309 -24.69 10.47 -2.68
N HIS A 310 -25.35 10.91 -3.75
CA HIS A 310 -26.81 10.93 -3.87
C HIS A 310 -27.35 9.77 -4.73
N GLY A 311 -26.51 8.76 -5.02
CA GLY A 311 -26.73 7.80 -6.10
C GLY A 311 -26.49 8.42 -7.48
N ARG A 312 -26.15 7.62 -8.49
CA ARG A 312 -25.88 8.12 -9.86
C ARG A 312 -27.06 8.85 -10.50
N SER A 313 -28.28 8.53 -10.08
CA SER A 313 -29.52 9.17 -10.53
C SER A 313 -29.96 10.35 -9.65
N HIS A 314 -29.15 10.74 -8.66
CA HIS A 314 -29.44 11.83 -7.72
C HIS A 314 -30.81 11.68 -7.00
N THR A 315 -31.14 10.47 -6.56
CA THR A 315 -32.45 10.12 -5.98
C THR A 315 -32.47 10.20 -4.45
N ILE A 316 -31.32 10.35 -3.80
CA ILE A 316 -31.19 10.32 -2.33
C ILE A 316 -31.02 11.75 -1.80
N ALA A 317 -31.99 12.25 -1.05
CA ALA A 317 -31.91 13.56 -0.39
C ALA A 317 -30.79 13.60 0.67
N PRO A 318 -30.16 14.76 0.95
CA PRO A 318 -29.00 14.86 1.84
C PRO A 318 -29.18 14.26 3.25
N GLY A 319 -30.34 14.45 3.88
CA GLY A 319 -30.65 13.85 5.19
C GLY A 319 -30.84 12.33 5.18
N ASN A 320 -31.07 11.75 3.99
CA ASN A 320 -31.28 10.30 3.80
C ASN A 320 -30.02 9.59 3.27
N VAL A 321 -28.93 10.31 3.02
CA VAL A 321 -27.66 9.71 2.60
C VAL A 321 -27.13 8.84 3.74
N ASN A 322 -26.78 7.59 3.43
CA ASN A 322 -26.17 6.70 4.41
C ASN A 322 -24.66 6.97 4.54
N TYR A 323 -24.31 8.08 5.19
CA TYR A 323 -22.91 8.51 5.34
C TYR A 323 -22.03 7.45 6.02
N ARG A 324 -22.58 6.69 6.97
CA ARG A 324 -21.84 5.60 7.65
C ARG A 324 -21.50 4.49 6.67
N ALA A 325 -22.47 4.00 5.89
CA ALA A 325 -22.18 2.97 4.89
C ALA A 325 -21.21 3.48 3.81
N ASN A 326 -21.34 4.73 3.38
CA ASN A 326 -20.44 5.32 2.39
C ASN A 326 -18.98 5.34 2.86
N ILE A 327 -18.71 5.91 4.03
CA ILE A 327 -17.34 5.99 4.56
C ILE A 327 -16.81 4.61 4.93
N TRP A 328 -17.65 3.75 5.52
CA TRP A 328 -17.25 2.39 5.87
C TRP A 328 -16.88 1.55 4.64
N ALA A 329 -17.68 1.64 3.57
CA ALA A 329 -17.38 0.94 2.33
C ALA A 329 -16.03 1.38 1.72
N LEU A 330 -15.72 2.68 1.75
CA LEU A 330 -14.43 3.19 1.30
C LEU A 330 -13.27 2.74 2.21
N LYS A 331 -13.49 2.70 3.52
CA LYS A 331 -12.52 2.17 4.51
C LYS A 331 -12.20 0.70 4.26
N GLU A 332 -13.23 -0.13 4.09
CA GLU A 332 -13.10 -1.57 3.81
C GLU A 332 -12.48 -1.85 2.44
N GLU A 333 -12.74 -0.98 1.45
CA GLU A 333 -12.02 -1.01 0.18
C GLU A 333 -10.56 -0.54 0.32
N GLY A 334 -10.08 -0.17 1.52
CA GLY A 334 -8.68 0.17 1.77
C GLY A 334 -8.30 1.61 1.40
N CYS A 335 -9.27 2.51 1.24
CA CYS A 335 -8.97 3.91 0.98
C CYS A 335 -8.21 4.53 2.16
N THR A 336 -7.10 5.19 1.85
CA THR A 336 -6.27 5.96 2.81
C THR A 336 -6.64 7.44 2.79
N HIS A 337 -7.17 7.90 1.66
CA HIS A 337 -7.56 9.28 1.41
C HIS A 337 -8.97 9.33 0.85
N ILE A 338 -9.70 10.41 1.11
CA ILE A 338 -10.94 10.76 0.43
C ILE A 338 -10.86 12.20 -0.07
N LEU A 339 -11.06 12.37 -1.38
CA LEU A 339 -11.31 13.67 -2.01
C LEU A 339 -12.81 13.79 -2.31
N ALA A 340 -13.50 14.60 -1.51
CA ALA A 340 -14.91 14.86 -1.67
C ALA A 340 -15.14 16.15 -2.47
N SER A 341 -16.19 16.17 -3.29
CA SER A 341 -16.70 17.40 -3.89
C SER A 341 -18.10 17.70 -3.36
N THR A 342 -18.43 18.99 -3.27
CA THR A 342 -19.75 19.43 -2.83
C THR A 342 -20.15 20.76 -3.50
N ALA A 343 -21.44 20.90 -3.82
CA ALA A 343 -22.02 22.18 -4.25
C ALA A 343 -22.45 22.97 -3.01
N THR A 344 -22.22 24.28 -3.03
CA THR A 344 -22.40 25.14 -1.87
C THR A 344 -22.96 26.51 -2.25
N GLY A 345 -23.77 27.10 -1.37
CA GLY A 345 -24.10 28.52 -1.42
C GLY A 345 -23.01 29.34 -0.75
N SER A 346 -22.74 30.54 -1.25
CA SER A 346 -21.84 31.49 -0.61
C SER A 346 -22.57 32.30 0.46
N LEU A 347 -21.92 32.43 1.62
CA LEU A 347 -22.32 33.33 2.68
C LEU A 347 -21.45 34.59 2.70
N GLN A 348 -20.58 34.82 1.71
CA GLN A 348 -19.66 35.97 1.67
C GLN A 348 -19.66 36.66 0.31
N GLU A 349 -19.58 37.98 0.29
CA GLU A 349 -19.65 38.77 -0.96
C GLU A 349 -18.44 38.49 -1.90
N ASN A 350 -17.27 38.20 -1.32
CA ASN A 350 -16.02 37.96 -2.04
C ASN A 350 -15.85 36.50 -2.50
N ILE A 351 -16.73 35.58 -2.09
CA ILE A 351 -16.74 34.18 -2.53
C ILE A 351 -17.89 34.03 -3.53
N LYS A 352 -17.58 33.90 -4.82
CA LYS A 352 -18.56 34.04 -5.91
C LYS A 352 -18.99 32.69 -6.49
N PRO A 353 -20.21 32.57 -7.05
CA PRO A 353 -20.57 31.43 -7.89
C PRO A 353 -19.52 31.16 -8.96
N GLY A 354 -19.08 29.89 -9.06
CA GLY A 354 -17.97 29.44 -9.89
C GLY A 354 -16.62 29.39 -9.18
N ASP A 355 -16.48 30.01 -8.00
CA ASP A 355 -15.29 29.88 -7.17
C ASP A 355 -15.22 28.51 -6.51
N ILE A 356 -14.00 28.10 -6.18
CA ILE A 356 -13.69 26.87 -5.47
C ILE A 356 -13.17 27.23 -4.08
N VAL A 357 -13.66 26.54 -3.05
CA VAL A 357 -13.19 26.71 -1.66
C VAL A 357 -12.63 25.38 -1.16
N ILE A 358 -11.40 25.40 -0.62
CA ILE A 358 -10.80 24.24 0.04
C ILE A 358 -11.12 24.32 1.53
N ILE A 359 -12.17 23.61 1.95
CA ILE A 359 -12.76 23.70 3.29
C ILE A 359 -11.75 23.30 4.36
N ASP A 360 -11.68 24.06 5.46
CA ASP A 360 -10.83 23.76 6.64
C ASP A 360 -11.62 23.61 7.95
N SER A 361 -12.86 24.09 8.03
CA SER A 361 -13.68 23.97 9.22
C SER A 361 -15.17 23.86 8.88
N PHE A 362 -16.00 23.55 9.88
CA PHE A 362 -17.44 23.43 9.70
C PHE A 362 -18.24 23.88 10.93
N ILE A 363 -19.50 24.27 10.69
CA ILE A 363 -20.54 24.47 11.69
C ILE A 363 -21.67 23.48 11.40
N ASP A 364 -22.03 22.67 12.39
CA ASP A 364 -23.08 21.66 12.25
C ASP A 364 -24.47 22.21 12.60
N ARG A 365 -25.38 22.16 11.63
CA ARG A 365 -26.80 22.46 11.76
C ARG A 365 -27.68 21.33 11.23
N THR A 366 -27.11 20.14 11.14
CA THR A 366 -27.84 18.90 10.89
C THR A 366 -28.59 18.47 12.15
N GLN A 367 -29.67 17.71 11.98
CA GLN A 367 -30.50 17.20 13.05
C GLN A 367 -30.91 15.76 12.72
N GLY A 368 -30.62 14.83 13.65
CA GLY A 368 -31.05 13.43 13.53
C GLY A 368 -30.14 12.52 12.71
N ARG A 369 -29.04 13.03 12.14
CA ARG A 369 -28.04 12.22 11.43
C ARG A 369 -27.18 11.44 12.40
N LYS A 370 -26.90 10.17 12.09
CA LYS A 370 -25.93 9.36 12.84
C LYS A 370 -24.51 9.82 12.50
N GLN A 371 -23.79 10.35 13.49
CA GLN A 371 -22.47 10.97 13.28
C GLN A 371 -21.28 10.12 13.75
N SER A 372 -21.54 8.93 14.31
CA SER A 372 -20.49 8.02 14.75
C SER A 372 -20.77 6.59 14.27
N PHE A 373 -19.70 5.83 14.07
CA PHE A 373 -19.76 4.37 13.91
C PHE A 373 -19.98 3.65 15.24
N TYR A 374 -19.59 4.27 16.36
CA TYR A 374 -19.62 3.70 17.70
C TYR A 374 -20.95 4.03 18.39
N ASP A 375 -22.03 3.43 17.90
CA ASP A 375 -23.40 3.67 18.38
C ASP A 375 -23.91 2.64 19.38
N GLY A 376 -23.11 1.61 19.70
CA GLY A 376 -23.46 0.55 20.64
C GLY A 376 -24.36 -0.54 20.08
N GLU A 377 -24.69 -0.50 18.78
CA GLU A 377 -25.53 -1.53 18.16
C GLU A 377 -24.75 -2.82 17.87
N PRO A 378 -25.40 -4.00 17.93
CA PRO A 378 -24.76 -5.27 17.62
C PRO A 378 -24.18 -5.31 16.19
N GLY A 379 -22.93 -5.73 16.06
CA GLY A 379 -22.23 -5.82 14.77
C GLY A 379 -21.56 -4.52 14.32
N HIS A 380 -21.71 -3.42 15.07
CA HIS A 380 -20.94 -2.19 14.87
C HIS A 380 -19.67 -2.17 15.75
N PRO A 381 -18.73 -1.23 15.50
CA PRO A 381 -17.55 -1.04 16.33
C PRO A 381 -17.89 -0.88 17.82
N VAL A 382 -17.13 -1.60 18.66
CA VAL A 382 -17.32 -1.63 20.11
C VAL A 382 -16.67 -0.41 20.77
N GLY A 383 -17.34 0.14 21.78
CA GLY A 383 -16.87 1.25 22.59
C GLY A 383 -17.66 2.53 22.35
N ILE A 384 -17.22 3.61 23.00
CA ILE A 384 -17.72 4.97 22.82
C ILE A 384 -16.59 5.80 22.21
N CYS A 385 -16.81 6.41 21.04
CA CYS A 385 -15.82 7.27 20.39
C CYS A 385 -16.12 8.75 20.63
N HIS A 386 -15.12 9.49 21.12
CA HIS A 386 -15.12 10.94 21.22
C HIS A 386 -14.01 11.53 20.36
N ILE A 387 -14.23 11.55 19.04
CA ILE A 387 -13.20 11.96 18.08
C ILE A 387 -12.93 13.49 18.16
N PRO A 388 -11.68 13.94 18.33
CA PRO A 388 -11.34 15.35 18.21
C PRO A 388 -11.41 15.77 16.73
N LEU A 389 -12.07 16.91 16.51
CA LEU A 389 -12.36 17.43 15.18
C LEU A 389 -11.48 18.62 14.77
N GLU A 390 -10.45 18.97 15.54
CA GLU A 390 -9.48 19.99 15.15
C GLU A 390 -8.10 19.35 14.91
N PRO A 391 -7.53 19.41 13.69
CA PRO A 391 -8.17 19.87 12.45
C PRO A 391 -9.19 18.86 11.91
N ALA A 392 -10.30 19.35 11.34
CA ALA A 392 -11.39 18.50 10.83
C ALA A 392 -11.01 17.82 9.51
N TYR A 393 -10.24 18.53 8.70
CA TYR A 393 -9.78 18.12 7.38
C TYR A 393 -8.27 17.85 7.40
N CYS A 394 -7.79 16.97 6.52
CA CYS A 394 -6.37 16.64 6.44
C CYS A 394 -5.58 17.80 5.82
N GLU A 395 -4.81 18.52 6.64
CA GLU A 395 -4.06 19.70 6.20
C GLU A 395 -3.06 19.39 5.08
N THR A 396 -2.35 18.27 5.17
CA THR A 396 -1.38 17.86 4.14
C THR A 396 -2.08 17.63 2.78
N THR A 397 -3.25 17.02 2.78
CA THR A 397 -4.05 16.82 1.55
C THR A 397 -4.60 18.15 1.03
N ARG A 398 -5.10 19.03 1.91
CA ARG A 398 -5.55 20.39 1.54
C ARG A 398 -4.45 21.19 0.86
N GLN A 399 -3.26 21.24 1.46
CA GLN A 399 -2.11 21.95 0.87
C GLN A 399 -1.70 21.34 -0.46
N THR A 400 -1.84 20.02 -0.63
CA THR A 400 -1.61 19.36 -1.92
C THR A 400 -2.63 19.82 -2.96
N VAL A 401 -3.91 19.88 -2.64
CA VAL A 401 -4.96 20.38 -3.55
C VAL A 401 -4.71 21.85 -3.89
N ILE A 402 -4.37 22.69 -2.91
CA ILE A 402 -4.09 24.12 -3.11
C ILE A 402 -2.89 24.31 -4.06
N SER A 403 -1.79 23.61 -3.82
CA SER A 403 -0.60 23.65 -4.67
C SER A 403 -0.92 23.23 -6.10
N VAL A 404 -1.75 22.19 -6.28
CA VAL A 404 -2.15 21.75 -7.63
C VAL A 404 -3.07 22.75 -8.31
N ALA A 405 -3.96 23.41 -7.55
CA ALA A 405 -4.78 24.48 -8.10
C ALA A 405 -3.92 25.65 -8.60
N GLU A 406 -2.88 26.03 -7.86
CA GLU A 406 -1.90 27.04 -8.27
C GLU A 406 -1.13 26.62 -9.53
N GLU A 407 -0.66 25.38 -9.60
CA GLU A 407 0.00 24.81 -10.80
C GLU A 407 -0.91 24.86 -12.04
N LEU A 408 -2.21 24.65 -11.85
CA LEU A 408 -3.22 24.67 -12.92
C LEU A 408 -3.79 26.07 -13.21
N ASN A 409 -3.34 27.12 -12.51
CA ASN A 409 -3.92 28.46 -12.55
C ASN A 409 -5.44 28.48 -12.28
N ILE A 410 -5.92 27.57 -11.42
CA ILE A 410 -7.31 27.54 -10.95
C ILE A 410 -7.39 28.39 -9.67
N HIS A 411 -8.19 29.45 -9.70
CA HIS A 411 -8.43 30.26 -8.52
C HIS A 411 -9.18 29.45 -7.45
N VAL A 412 -8.64 29.44 -6.22
CA VAL A 412 -9.25 28.79 -5.06
C VAL A 412 -9.16 29.71 -3.83
N HIS A 413 -10.21 29.70 -3.02
CA HIS A 413 -10.14 30.18 -1.64
C HIS A 413 -9.50 29.08 -0.78
N LYS A 414 -8.36 29.39 -0.19
CA LYS A 414 -7.51 28.42 0.51
C LYS A 414 -8.07 27.95 1.85
N ARG A 415 -9.14 28.56 2.35
CA ARG A 415 -9.83 28.27 3.63
C ARG A 415 -11.30 28.68 3.49
N GLY A 416 -12.16 28.11 4.33
CA GLY A 416 -13.56 28.46 4.43
C GLY A 416 -14.31 27.55 5.40
N THR A 417 -15.05 28.15 6.32
CA THR A 417 -15.92 27.47 7.28
C THR A 417 -17.25 27.13 6.63
N VAL A 418 -17.56 25.84 6.49
CA VAL A 418 -18.82 25.38 5.89
C VAL A 418 -19.92 25.19 6.93
N VAL A 419 -21.08 25.80 6.72
CA VAL A 419 -22.29 25.50 7.50
C VAL A 419 -23.02 24.33 6.85
N SER A 420 -23.16 23.21 7.57
CA SER A 420 -23.94 22.05 7.10
C SER A 420 -25.34 22.06 7.68
N ILE A 421 -26.36 22.35 6.85
CA ILE A 421 -27.77 22.31 7.27
C ILE A 421 -28.41 20.96 6.96
N GLU A 422 -29.54 20.65 7.61
CA GLU A 422 -30.23 19.38 7.40
C GLU A 422 -30.79 19.21 5.98
N GLY A 423 -31.34 20.27 5.39
CA GLY A 423 -32.10 20.17 4.14
C GLY A 423 -33.41 19.38 4.30
N PRO A 424 -34.08 18.98 3.20
CA PRO A 424 -33.74 19.29 1.81
C PRO A 424 -34.12 20.72 1.39
N ARG A 425 -34.79 21.48 2.26
CA ARG A 425 -35.09 22.91 2.00
C ARG A 425 -33.80 23.74 2.01
N PHE A 426 -33.77 24.79 1.21
CA PHE A 426 -32.81 25.88 1.39
C PHE A 426 -33.11 26.68 2.67
N SER A 427 -32.15 27.51 3.08
CA SER A 427 -32.29 28.37 4.25
C SER A 427 -33.39 29.43 4.04
N SER A 428 -34.02 29.82 5.13
CA SER A 428 -34.67 31.13 5.19
C SER A 428 -33.62 32.24 5.24
N ARG A 429 -34.01 33.46 4.89
CA ARG A 429 -33.10 34.61 4.94
C ARG A 429 -32.57 34.90 6.34
N ALA A 430 -33.41 34.72 7.36
CA ALA A 430 -33.00 34.89 8.75
C ALA A 430 -31.89 33.88 9.15
N GLU A 431 -32.03 32.62 8.73
CA GLU A 431 -31.01 31.60 8.93
C GLU A 431 -29.72 31.95 8.17
N SER A 432 -29.81 32.35 6.91
CA SER A 432 -28.65 32.75 6.10
C SER A 432 -27.85 33.89 6.76
N ASN A 433 -28.55 34.93 7.23
CA ASN A 433 -27.92 36.03 7.96
C ASN A 433 -27.34 35.60 9.32
N MET A 434 -28.01 34.68 10.03
CA MET A 434 -27.50 34.12 11.28
C MET A 434 -26.19 33.34 11.05
N TYR A 435 -26.13 32.51 10.01
CA TYR A 435 -24.93 31.74 9.66
C TYR A 435 -23.75 32.64 9.29
N ARG A 436 -24.00 33.76 8.63
CA ARG A 436 -22.99 34.81 8.39
C ARG A 436 -22.46 35.41 9.69
N LEU A 437 -23.34 35.72 10.64
CA LEU A 437 -22.95 36.25 11.95
C LEU A 437 -22.11 35.26 12.76
N TRP A 438 -22.32 33.96 12.57
CA TRP A 438 -21.50 32.90 13.19
C TRP A 438 -20.13 32.71 12.51
N GLY A 439 -19.85 33.41 11.42
CA GLY A 439 -18.60 33.28 10.66
C GLY A 439 -18.62 32.16 9.63
N GLY A 440 -19.79 31.70 9.19
CA GLY A 440 -19.90 30.79 8.05
C GLY A 440 -19.49 31.48 6.75
N ASP A 441 -18.66 30.81 5.95
CA ASP A 441 -18.19 31.30 4.64
C ASP A 441 -19.04 30.76 3.49
N ILE A 442 -19.42 29.49 3.59
CA ILE A 442 -20.22 28.77 2.61
C ILE A 442 -21.22 27.85 3.32
N ILE A 443 -22.27 27.43 2.62
CA ILE A 443 -23.34 26.60 3.16
C ILE A 443 -23.60 25.39 2.25
N THR A 444 -23.79 24.21 2.86
CA THR A 444 -24.11 22.97 2.15
C THR A 444 -25.02 22.08 3.00
N MET A 445 -25.37 20.90 2.49
CA MET A 445 -26.19 19.92 3.19
C MET A 445 -25.46 18.61 3.49
N THR A 446 -24.18 18.45 3.11
CA THR A 446 -23.52 17.14 3.03
C THR A 446 -22.17 17.03 3.72
N ALA A 447 -21.53 18.14 4.15
CA ALA A 447 -20.20 18.07 4.76
C ALA A 447 -20.21 17.31 6.09
N VAL A 448 -21.25 17.51 6.91
CA VAL A 448 -21.49 16.79 8.17
C VAL A 448 -22.62 15.77 7.97
N PRO A 449 -22.46 14.50 8.39
CA PRO A 449 -21.35 13.93 9.17
C PRO A 449 -20.22 13.28 8.34
N GLU A 450 -20.15 13.52 7.03
CA GLU A 450 -19.15 12.87 6.15
C GLU A 450 -17.71 13.07 6.64
N VAL A 451 -17.34 14.31 7.02
CA VAL A 451 -16.01 14.63 7.57
C VAL A 451 -15.76 13.97 8.93
N VAL A 452 -16.77 13.91 9.80
CA VAL A 452 -16.69 13.33 11.15
C VAL A 452 -16.42 11.83 11.05
N LEU A 453 -17.19 11.13 10.21
CA LEU A 453 -17.05 9.70 9.98
C LEU A 453 -15.74 9.37 9.28
N ALA A 454 -15.27 10.19 8.34
CA ALA A 454 -13.96 9.98 7.71
C ALA A 454 -12.82 10.10 8.74
N LYS A 455 -12.94 11.02 9.71
CA LYS A 455 -12.00 11.15 10.84
C LYS A 455 -12.02 9.90 11.72
N GLU A 456 -13.20 9.44 12.15
CA GLU A 456 -13.34 8.17 12.91
C GLU A 456 -12.83 6.95 12.14
N ALA A 457 -12.93 6.96 10.80
CA ALA A 457 -12.41 5.90 9.96
C ALA A 457 -10.87 5.87 9.86
N GLY A 458 -10.18 6.92 10.33
CA GLY A 458 -8.74 7.07 10.18
C GLY A 458 -8.32 7.40 8.75
N ILE A 459 -9.16 8.13 8.00
CA ILE A 459 -8.95 8.45 6.58
C ILE A 459 -8.59 9.94 6.41
N CYS A 460 -7.57 10.22 5.60
CA CYS A 460 -7.22 11.59 5.22
C CYS A 460 -8.30 12.21 4.33
N TYR A 461 -9.19 13.01 4.90
CA TYR A 461 -10.33 13.60 4.20
C TYR A 461 -10.09 15.06 3.78
N THR A 462 -10.49 15.41 2.56
CA THR A 462 -10.49 16.80 2.06
C THR A 462 -11.71 17.05 1.20
N ALA A 463 -12.38 18.18 1.41
CA ALA A 463 -13.55 18.58 0.64
C ALA A 463 -13.27 19.81 -0.22
N ILE A 464 -13.61 19.69 -1.50
CA ILE A 464 -13.47 20.74 -2.52
C ILE A 464 -14.89 21.25 -2.80
N ALA A 465 -15.20 22.45 -2.32
CA ALA A 465 -16.49 23.07 -2.50
C ALA A 465 -16.53 23.89 -3.79
N LEU A 466 -17.56 23.68 -4.60
CA LEU A 466 -17.91 24.55 -5.72
C LEU A 466 -19.06 25.46 -5.28
N VAL A 467 -18.86 26.76 -5.38
CA VAL A 467 -19.87 27.76 -5.02
C VAL A 467 -20.83 27.92 -6.19
N THR A 468 -22.13 27.79 -5.96
CA THR A 468 -23.15 27.79 -7.03
C THR A 468 -24.08 29.00 -7.01
N ASP A 469 -24.22 29.65 -5.86
CA ASP A 469 -25.18 30.70 -5.59
C ASP A 469 -24.74 31.51 -4.34
N TYR A 470 -25.50 32.55 -3.96
CA TYR A 470 -25.30 33.32 -2.72
C TYR A 470 -26.37 33.03 -1.66
N ASP A 471 -26.89 31.79 -1.64
CA ASP A 471 -28.01 31.38 -0.78
C ASP A 471 -29.19 32.36 -0.90
N CYS A 472 -29.55 33.05 0.19
CA CYS A 472 -30.65 34.01 0.19
C CYS A 472 -30.43 35.27 1.06
N TRP A 473 -29.18 35.58 1.44
CA TRP A 473 -28.89 36.71 2.32
C TRP A 473 -28.95 38.08 1.61
N ARG A 474 -28.65 38.14 0.30
CA ARG A 474 -28.68 39.37 -0.50
C ARG A 474 -30.10 39.93 -0.64
N ASP A 475 -30.24 41.25 -0.52
CA ASP A 475 -31.48 41.98 -0.81
C ASP A 475 -31.80 41.99 -2.31
N THR A 476 -30.76 41.99 -3.14
CA THR A 476 -30.83 42.15 -4.59
C THR A 476 -30.10 41.02 -5.30
N GLY A 477 -30.62 40.57 -6.44
CA GLY A 477 -30.05 39.49 -7.26
C GLY A 477 -30.88 38.21 -7.23
N GLU A 478 -30.41 37.20 -7.96
CA GLU A 478 -31.06 35.89 -8.04
C GLU A 478 -30.90 35.13 -6.72
N LYS A 479 -32.01 34.56 -6.25
CA LYS A 479 -32.04 33.70 -5.06
C LYS A 479 -31.75 32.26 -5.47
N VAL A 480 -31.18 31.48 -4.55
CA VAL A 480 -30.92 30.07 -4.80
C VAL A 480 -32.17 29.32 -5.26
N CYS A 481 -32.03 28.56 -6.34
CA CYS A 481 -33.01 27.57 -6.78
C CYS A 481 -32.27 26.42 -7.47
N VAL A 482 -32.94 25.27 -7.62
CA VAL A 482 -32.33 24.06 -8.20
C VAL A 482 -31.78 24.32 -9.61
N ALA A 483 -32.49 25.10 -10.43
CA ALA A 483 -32.08 25.40 -11.80
C ALA A 483 -30.74 26.16 -11.83
N GLU A 484 -30.59 27.20 -10.99
CA GLU A 484 -29.35 27.98 -10.89
C GLU A 484 -28.19 27.14 -10.37
N VAL A 485 -28.42 26.32 -9.35
CA VAL A 485 -27.39 25.42 -8.82
C VAL A 485 -26.89 24.48 -9.91
N MET A 486 -27.81 23.83 -10.65
CA MET A 486 -27.45 22.90 -11.71
C MET A 486 -26.75 23.58 -12.88
N ARG A 487 -27.15 24.82 -13.22
CA ARG A 487 -26.51 25.63 -14.26
C ARG A 487 -25.05 25.93 -13.91
N THR A 488 -24.82 26.57 -12.77
CA THR A 488 -23.46 26.92 -12.31
C THR A 488 -22.60 25.68 -12.10
N PHE A 489 -23.18 24.59 -11.57
CA PHE A 489 -22.47 23.32 -11.39
C PHE A 489 -21.98 22.77 -12.74
N LYS A 490 -22.87 22.69 -13.74
CA LYS A 490 -22.52 22.20 -15.08
C LYS A 490 -21.43 23.03 -15.76
N GLU A 491 -21.45 24.34 -15.57
CA GLU A 491 -20.45 25.27 -16.14
C GLU A 491 -19.06 25.10 -15.51
N ASN A 492 -18.97 24.61 -14.27
CA ASN A 492 -17.72 24.65 -13.48
C ASN A 492 -17.18 23.29 -13.04
N ILE A 493 -17.95 22.20 -13.18
CA ILE A 493 -17.56 20.87 -12.70
C ILE A 493 -16.27 20.33 -13.32
N THR A 494 -15.99 20.70 -14.57
CA THR A 494 -14.75 20.31 -15.27
C THR A 494 -13.50 20.83 -14.57
N LYS A 495 -13.58 21.99 -13.89
CA LYS A 495 -12.48 22.53 -13.06
C LYS A 495 -12.17 21.60 -11.90
N ILE A 496 -13.20 21.13 -11.20
CA ILE A 496 -13.05 20.19 -10.06
C ILE A 496 -12.51 18.85 -10.55
N ALA A 497 -13.07 18.30 -11.63
CA ALA A 497 -12.60 17.03 -12.20
C ALA A 497 -11.12 17.11 -12.61
N THR A 498 -10.71 18.22 -13.25
CA THR A 498 -9.31 18.47 -13.61
C THR A 498 -8.42 18.56 -12.37
N LEU A 499 -8.85 19.30 -11.35
CA LEU A 499 -8.13 19.46 -10.09
C LEU A 499 -7.94 18.12 -9.38
N ILE A 500 -8.98 17.29 -9.26
CA ILE A 500 -8.88 15.96 -8.65
C ILE A 500 -7.94 15.05 -9.46
N ARG A 501 -8.08 14.99 -10.79
CA ARG A 501 -7.21 14.18 -11.65
C ARG A 501 -5.73 14.53 -11.52
N ALA A 502 -5.42 15.81 -11.37
CA ALA A 502 -4.05 16.28 -11.16
C ALA A 502 -3.56 16.07 -9.71
N THR A 503 -4.46 16.11 -8.74
CA THR A 503 -4.13 15.92 -7.31
C THR A 503 -3.79 14.48 -6.98
N VAL A 504 -4.50 13.50 -7.54
CA VAL A 504 -4.28 12.06 -7.28
C VAL A 504 -2.81 11.62 -7.42
N PRO A 505 -2.11 11.85 -8.54
CA PRO A 505 -0.71 11.46 -8.66
C PRO A 505 0.21 12.25 -7.71
N LYS A 506 -0.13 13.50 -7.36
CA LYS A 506 0.64 14.30 -6.41
C LYS A 506 0.52 13.75 -4.99
N ILE A 507 -0.67 13.30 -4.59
CA ILE A 507 -0.86 12.55 -3.34
C ILE A 507 0.00 11.27 -3.39
N ALA A 508 -0.11 10.46 -4.45
CA ALA A 508 0.64 9.21 -4.54
C ALA A 508 2.17 9.38 -4.53
N SER A 509 2.69 10.54 -4.96
CA SER A 509 4.12 10.85 -4.94
C SER A 509 4.69 11.22 -3.57
N LYS A 510 3.84 11.45 -2.57
CA LYS A 510 4.24 11.87 -1.21
C LYS A 510 4.32 10.67 -0.26
N ASN A 511 5.14 10.80 0.78
CA ASN A 511 5.14 9.88 1.91
C ASN A 511 4.04 10.28 2.90
N TRP A 512 3.14 9.34 3.21
CA TRP A 512 1.99 9.55 4.10
C TRP A 512 2.08 8.79 5.42
N ASP A 513 3.14 8.01 5.63
CA ASP A 513 3.31 7.13 6.80
C ASP A 513 3.04 7.90 8.09
N GLN A 514 3.77 8.99 8.33
CA GLN A 514 3.62 9.79 9.55
C GLN A 514 2.22 10.38 9.73
N THR A 515 1.61 10.91 8.66
CA THR A 515 0.25 11.50 8.74
C THR A 515 -0.80 10.43 9.03
N ILE A 516 -0.69 9.25 8.41
CA ILE A 516 -1.59 8.12 8.65
C ILE A 516 -1.40 7.60 10.08
N LYS A 517 -0.15 7.52 10.55
CA LYS A 517 0.19 7.12 11.92
C LYS A 517 -0.47 8.01 12.96
N GLU A 518 -0.30 9.32 12.80
CA GLU A 518 -0.87 10.33 13.69
C GLU A 518 -2.39 10.27 13.69
N LEU A 519 -3.00 10.13 12.52
CA LEU A 519 -4.44 10.01 12.39
C LEU A 519 -4.97 8.75 13.07
N LYS A 520 -4.28 7.62 12.91
CA LYS A 520 -4.62 6.37 13.60
C LYS A 520 -4.50 6.52 15.12
N ALA A 521 -3.42 7.11 15.61
CA ALA A 521 -3.23 7.36 17.04
C ALA A 521 -4.34 8.24 17.62
N VAL A 522 -4.81 9.24 16.87
CA VAL A 522 -5.96 10.06 17.26
C VAL A 522 -7.23 9.21 17.38
N VAL A 523 -7.52 8.34 16.41
CA VAL A 523 -8.69 7.45 16.47
C VAL A 523 -8.59 6.48 17.64
N ASP A 524 -7.46 5.78 17.78
CA ASP A 524 -7.24 4.79 18.84
C ASP A 524 -7.35 5.44 20.23
N GLY A 525 -6.83 6.66 20.39
CA GLY A 525 -6.94 7.44 21.63
C GLY A 525 -8.33 8.04 21.90
N SER A 526 -9.26 7.94 20.95
CA SER A 526 -10.61 8.50 21.07
C SER A 526 -11.67 7.48 21.45
N VAL A 527 -11.34 6.18 21.51
CA VAL A 527 -12.28 5.09 21.77
C VAL A 527 -12.15 4.59 23.21
N MET A 528 -13.24 4.69 23.97
CA MET A 528 -13.36 4.09 25.30
C MET A 528 -14.01 2.72 25.19
N LEU A 529 -13.27 1.67 25.55
CA LEU A 529 -13.77 0.30 25.55
C LEU A 529 -14.44 -0.05 26.90
N PRO A 530 -15.44 -0.96 26.91
CA PRO A 530 -16.00 -1.49 28.15
C PRO A 530 -14.91 -2.16 29.00
N HIS A 531 -14.98 -1.96 30.32
CA HIS A 531 -14.10 -2.60 31.31
C HIS A 531 -14.49 -4.05 31.62
#